data_AF-A0A165P1N4-F1
#
_entry.id   AF-A0A165P1N4-F1
#
_cell.length_a   1.000
_cell.length_b   1.000
_cell.length_c   1.000
_cell.angle_alpha   90.00
_cell.angle_beta   90.00
_cell.angle_gamma   90.00
#
_symmetry.space_group_name_H-M   'P 1'
#
loop_
_entity.id
_entity.type
_entity.pdbx_description
1 polymer ?
#
loop_
_entity_poly.entity_id
_entity_poly.type
_entity_poly.pdbx_seq_one_letter_code
_entity_poly.pdbx_strand_id
1 'polypeptide(L)'
;MSMKFNNKQMLANLHEDADFAEWYVEDFMKKNLQNYYFAISDEGKREMVINGRNYARRFGFNNPEWQFHFVTLMWKVAANFWQFPGFKEIAEDQKTSEEERIDQFYNVSKDLAVEAIMNPDERFWYPEIVDVLKRKHPHELRFKD
;
A
#
# COMPACT_ATOMS: atom_id res chain seq x y z
N MET A 1 30.01 19.08 -4.79
CA MET A 1 29.42 18.61 -6.06
C MET A 1 28.19 17.80 -5.67
N SER A 2 26.99 18.40 -5.73
CA SER A 2 25.77 17.73 -5.26
C SER A 2 25.19 16.89 -6.40
N MET A 3 25.36 15.57 -6.33
CA MET A 3 24.66 14.64 -7.21
C MET A 3 23.15 14.79 -6.99
N LYS A 4 22.44 15.38 -7.95
CA LYS A 4 20.99 15.28 -8.03
C LYS A 4 20.66 13.95 -8.71
N PHE A 5 20.34 12.94 -7.93
CA PHE A 5 19.76 11.72 -8.48
C PHE A 5 18.40 12.05 -9.10
N ASN A 6 18.10 11.50 -10.27
CA ASN A 6 16.74 11.59 -10.80
C ASN A 6 15.79 10.73 -9.93
N ASN A 7 14.48 11.04 -9.92
CA ASN A 7 13.53 10.36 -9.02
C ASN A 7 13.55 8.82 -9.15
N LYS A 8 13.83 8.29 -10.35
CA LYS A 8 13.95 6.85 -10.59
C LYS A 8 15.20 6.25 -9.94
N GLN A 9 16.34 6.94 -10.01
CA GLN A 9 17.59 6.53 -9.37
C GLN A 9 17.51 6.61 -7.84
N MET A 10 16.74 7.56 -7.31
CA MET A 10 16.48 7.65 -5.88
C MET A 10 15.61 6.46 -5.42
N LEU A 11 14.49 6.21 -6.08
CA LEU A 11 13.61 5.07 -5.79
C LEU A 11 14.33 3.73 -5.86
N ALA A 12 15.18 3.53 -6.86
CA ALA A 12 15.97 2.31 -7.03
C ALA A 12 16.90 2.00 -5.85
N ASN A 13 17.26 3.00 -5.03
CA ASN A 13 18.15 2.84 -3.88
C ASN A 13 17.41 2.76 -2.52
N LEU A 14 16.09 2.89 -2.48
CA LEU A 14 15.30 2.84 -1.25
C LEU A 14 15.03 1.39 -0.81
N HIS A 15 16.07 0.61 -0.56
CA HIS A 15 15.92 -0.80 -0.14
C HIS A 15 15.51 -0.93 1.32
N GLU A 16 16.09 -0.10 2.20
CA GLU A 16 15.78 -0.10 3.63
C GLU A 16 14.40 0.50 3.93
N ASP A 17 13.73 -0.03 4.93
CA ASP A 17 12.36 0.38 5.29
C ASP A 17 12.31 1.78 5.88
N ALA A 18 13.29 2.13 6.70
CA ALA A 18 13.39 3.47 7.27
C ALA A 18 13.57 4.54 6.18
N ASP A 19 14.48 4.31 5.23
CA ASP A 19 14.75 5.25 4.14
C ASP A 19 13.56 5.38 3.19
N PHE A 20 12.93 4.26 2.85
CA PHE A 20 11.71 4.26 2.03
C PHE A 20 10.57 5.03 2.71
N ALA A 21 10.35 4.78 4.00
CA ALA A 21 9.28 5.44 4.75
C ALA A 21 9.53 6.94 4.91
N GLU A 22 10.77 7.33 5.20
CA GLU A 22 11.16 8.74 5.31
C GLU A 22 10.93 9.48 4.00
N TRP A 23 11.45 8.92 2.90
CA TRP A 23 11.23 9.47 1.56
C TRP A 23 9.74 9.54 1.20
N TYR A 24 9.00 8.43 1.39
CA TYR A 24 7.59 8.40 1.05
C TYR A 24 6.82 9.47 1.82
N VAL A 25 7.09 9.64 3.12
CA VAL A 25 6.38 10.59 3.97
C VAL A 25 6.75 12.04 3.63
N GLU A 26 8.04 12.38 3.63
CA GLU A 26 8.47 13.78 3.51
C GLU A 26 8.47 14.29 2.07
N ASP A 27 8.76 13.43 1.09
CA ASP A 27 8.87 13.86 -0.31
C ASP A 27 7.60 13.63 -1.11
N PHE A 28 6.89 12.53 -0.88
CA PHE A 28 5.71 12.18 -1.66
C PHE A 28 4.40 12.51 -0.93
N MET A 29 4.17 11.96 0.26
CA MET A 29 2.89 12.09 0.99
C MET A 29 2.62 13.56 1.32
N LYS A 30 3.63 14.28 1.80
CA LYS A 30 3.55 15.73 2.07
C LYS A 30 3.09 16.56 0.88
N LYS A 31 3.35 16.13 -0.36
CA LYS A 31 2.98 16.86 -1.58
C LYS A 31 1.67 16.36 -2.18
N ASN A 32 1.43 15.04 -2.13
CA ASN A 32 0.38 14.38 -2.91
C ASN A 32 -0.79 13.82 -2.06
N LEU A 33 -0.59 13.69 -0.75
CA LEU A 33 -1.50 13.06 0.22
C LEU A 33 -1.57 13.92 1.50
N GLN A 34 -1.70 15.24 1.33
CA GLN A 34 -1.56 16.23 2.41
C GLN A 34 -2.55 16.01 3.55
N ASN A 35 -3.77 15.59 3.24
CA ASN A 35 -4.79 15.27 4.24
C ASN A 35 -4.29 14.22 5.23
N TYR A 36 -3.64 13.16 4.76
CA TYR A 36 -3.07 12.11 5.64
C TYR A 36 -1.81 12.61 6.34
N TYR A 37 -0.95 13.36 5.63
CA TYR A 37 0.29 13.87 6.20
C TYR A 37 0.07 14.73 7.45
N PHE A 38 -0.99 15.55 7.47
CA PHE A 38 -1.33 16.42 8.60
C PHE A 38 -2.27 15.77 9.62
N ALA A 39 -3.02 14.73 9.24
CA ALA A 39 -3.98 14.06 10.13
C ALA A 39 -3.35 12.96 11.00
N ILE A 40 -2.24 12.36 10.56
CA ILE A 40 -1.60 11.22 11.21
C ILE A 40 -0.29 11.68 11.86
N SER A 41 0.02 11.12 13.03
CA SER A 41 1.27 11.40 13.73
C SER A 41 2.49 11.03 12.87
N ASP A 42 3.62 11.71 13.10
CA ASP A 42 4.88 11.46 12.39
C ASP A 42 5.37 10.02 12.50
N GLU A 43 5.21 9.41 13.67
CA GLU A 43 5.52 8.00 13.90
C GLU A 43 4.52 7.09 13.18
N GLY A 44 3.22 7.35 13.32
CA GLY A 44 2.16 6.52 12.76
C GLY A 44 2.21 6.44 11.24
N LYS A 45 2.43 7.55 10.53
CA LYS A 45 2.50 7.52 9.06
C LYS A 45 3.73 6.77 8.53
N ARG A 46 4.86 6.80 9.25
CA ARG A 46 6.06 6.00 8.89
C ARG A 46 5.80 4.52 9.12
N GLU A 47 5.23 4.16 10.27
CA GLU A 47 4.84 2.78 10.59
C GLU A 47 3.86 2.22 9.55
N MET A 48 2.80 2.95 9.24
CA MET A 48 1.80 2.56 8.23
C MET A 48 2.43 2.34 6.85
N VAL A 49 3.35 3.21 6.41
CA VAL A 49 4.08 3.04 5.14
C VAL A 49 4.94 1.77 5.14
N ILE A 50 5.66 1.50 6.24
CA ILE A 50 6.47 0.28 6.39
C ILE A 50 5.57 -0.96 6.33
N ASN A 51 4.44 -0.94 7.03
CA ASN A 51 3.50 -2.06 7.05
C ASN A 51 2.85 -2.28 5.67
N GLY A 52 2.46 -1.22 4.98
CA GLY A 52 1.96 -1.30 3.61
C GLY A 52 3.01 -1.86 2.64
N ARG A 53 4.27 -1.46 2.81
CA ARG A 53 5.39 -2.01 2.04
C ARG A 53 5.58 -3.51 2.31
N ASN A 54 5.40 -3.94 3.56
CA ASN A 54 5.42 -5.36 3.92
C ASN A 54 4.27 -6.14 3.27
N TYR A 55 3.08 -5.55 3.13
CA TYR A 55 2.01 -6.15 2.32
C TYR A 55 2.40 -6.28 0.86
N ALA A 56 2.95 -5.23 0.25
CA ALA A 56 3.40 -5.28 -1.14
C ALA A 56 4.38 -6.44 -1.38
N ARG A 57 5.36 -6.62 -0.49
CA ARG A 57 6.30 -7.75 -0.54
C ARG A 57 5.61 -9.12 -0.44
N ARG A 58 4.57 -9.26 0.38
CA ARG A 58 3.79 -10.51 0.49
C ARG A 58 3.08 -10.89 -0.82
N PHE A 59 2.76 -9.90 -1.66
CA PHE A 59 2.17 -10.11 -3.00
C PHE A 59 3.24 -10.18 -4.11
N GLY A 60 4.52 -10.26 -3.75
CA GLY A 60 5.62 -10.42 -4.69
C GLY A 60 6.06 -9.12 -5.37
N PHE A 61 5.73 -7.95 -4.80
CA PHE A 61 6.31 -6.67 -5.24
C PHE A 61 7.65 -6.44 -4.54
N ASN A 62 8.76 -6.68 -5.25
CA ASN A 62 10.11 -6.60 -4.70
C ASN A 62 10.85 -5.31 -5.08
N ASN A 63 10.41 -4.63 -6.15
CA ASN A 63 10.98 -3.35 -6.55
C ASN A 63 10.38 -2.21 -5.70
N PRO A 64 11.20 -1.32 -5.10
CA PRO A 64 10.71 -0.16 -4.36
C PRO A 64 9.75 0.74 -5.14
N GLU A 65 9.94 0.89 -6.46
CA GLU A 65 9.03 1.67 -7.33
C GLU A 65 7.61 1.10 -7.28
N TRP A 66 7.46 -0.22 -7.42
CA TRP A 66 6.14 -0.88 -7.42
C TRP A 66 5.54 -0.99 -6.02
N GLN A 67 6.38 -1.17 -4.99
CA GLN A 67 5.96 -1.09 -3.59
C GLN A 67 5.35 0.29 -3.26
N PHE A 68 5.94 1.37 -3.77
CA PHE A 68 5.41 2.73 -3.64
C PHE A 68 3.99 2.85 -4.21
N HIS A 69 3.75 2.31 -5.41
CA HIS A 69 2.42 2.31 -6.01
C HIS A 69 1.41 1.51 -5.20
N PHE A 70 1.79 0.32 -4.72
CA PHE A 70 0.94 -0.50 -3.87
C PHE A 70 0.54 0.23 -2.57
N VAL A 71 1.52 0.82 -1.86
CA VAL A 71 1.24 1.63 -0.65
C VAL A 71 0.34 2.82 -0.98
N THR A 72 0.54 3.46 -2.15
CA THR A 72 -0.32 4.58 -2.58
C THR A 72 -1.77 4.14 -2.80
N LEU A 73 -2.00 2.93 -3.32
CA LEU A 73 -3.34 2.36 -3.46
C LEU A 73 -3.98 2.09 -2.09
N MET A 74 -3.19 1.67 -1.10
CA MET A 74 -3.69 1.52 0.28
C MET A 74 -4.22 2.83 0.85
N TRP A 75 -3.52 3.94 0.59
CA TRP A 75 -3.95 5.27 1.02
C TRP A 75 -5.16 5.79 0.24
N LYS A 76 -5.22 5.55 -1.08
CA LYS A 76 -6.22 6.18 -1.96
C LYS A 76 -7.50 5.39 -2.15
N VAL A 77 -7.43 4.06 -2.05
CA VAL A 77 -8.56 3.17 -2.26
C VAL A 77 -9.06 2.69 -0.90
N ALA A 78 -8.27 1.85 -0.25
CA ALA A 78 -8.51 1.38 1.11
C ALA A 78 -7.28 0.58 1.60
N ALA A 79 -7.02 0.57 2.90
CA ALA A 79 -5.92 -0.19 3.49
C ALA A 79 -6.00 -1.71 3.19
N ASN A 80 -7.18 -2.20 2.83
CA ASN A 80 -7.49 -3.59 2.51
C ASN A 80 -7.92 -3.80 1.04
N PHE A 81 -7.59 -2.88 0.11
CA PHE A 81 -8.15 -2.90 -1.26
C PHE A 81 -7.99 -4.25 -1.99
N TRP A 82 -6.90 -4.97 -1.75
CA TRP A 82 -6.62 -6.27 -2.37
C TRP A 82 -7.53 -7.42 -1.84
N GLN A 83 -8.41 -7.15 -0.88
CA GLN A 83 -9.42 -8.11 -0.45
C GLN A 83 -10.65 -8.13 -1.37
N PHE A 84 -10.82 -7.11 -2.21
CA PHE A 84 -12.03 -6.92 -3.02
C PHE A 84 -11.89 -7.47 -4.44
N PRO A 85 -13.00 -7.89 -5.09
CA PRO A 85 -13.00 -8.34 -6.47
C PRO A 85 -12.38 -7.30 -7.42
N GLY A 86 -11.69 -7.77 -8.46
CA GLY A 86 -10.94 -6.94 -9.38
C GLY A 86 -9.53 -6.63 -8.91
N PHE A 87 -9.33 -6.33 -7.62
CA PHE A 87 -7.99 -6.13 -7.05
C PHE A 87 -7.37 -7.44 -6.56
N LYS A 88 -8.17 -8.30 -5.93
CA LYS A 88 -7.68 -9.55 -5.34
C LYS A 88 -6.97 -10.43 -6.36
N GLU A 89 -7.57 -10.60 -7.53
CA GLU A 89 -7.04 -11.44 -8.60
C GLU A 89 -5.70 -10.90 -9.12
N ILE A 90 -5.58 -9.57 -9.25
CA ILE A 90 -4.34 -8.91 -9.66
C ILE A 90 -3.26 -9.08 -8.58
N ALA A 91 -3.61 -8.91 -7.31
CA ALA A 91 -2.66 -9.05 -6.20
C ALA A 91 -2.12 -10.48 -6.05
N GLU A 92 -2.99 -11.48 -6.24
CA GLU A 92 -2.64 -12.90 -6.12
C GLU A 92 -1.93 -13.46 -7.37
N ASP A 93 -2.00 -12.78 -8.52
CA ASP A 93 -1.28 -13.19 -9.73
C ASP A 93 0.24 -13.04 -9.56
N GLN A 94 0.97 -14.15 -9.56
CA GLN A 94 2.44 -14.19 -9.47
C GLN A 94 3.14 -14.43 -10.82
N LYS A 95 2.38 -14.55 -11.91
CA LYS A 95 2.93 -14.80 -13.26
C LYS A 95 3.13 -13.52 -14.04
N THR A 96 2.26 -12.54 -13.82
CA THR A 96 2.35 -11.21 -14.43
C THR A 96 3.41 -10.37 -13.75
N SER A 97 4.10 -9.52 -14.52
CA SER A 97 5.16 -8.65 -13.99
C SER A 97 4.62 -7.68 -12.93
N GLU A 98 5.48 -7.18 -12.05
CA GLU A 98 5.11 -6.19 -11.04
C GLU A 98 4.53 -4.92 -11.68
N GLU A 99 5.18 -4.40 -12.74
CA GLU A 99 4.75 -3.21 -13.49
C GLU A 99 3.34 -3.39 -14.07
N GLU A 100 3.12 -4.49 -14.79
CA GLU A 100 1.84 -4.76 -15.44
C GLU A 100 0.72 -4.98 -14.41
N ARG A 101 1.00 -5.57 -13.25
CA ARG A 101 0.01 -5.68 -12.16
C ARG A 101 -0.33 -4.31 -11.56
N ILE A 102 0.64 -3.42 -11.40
CA ILE A 102 0.38 -2.05 -10.97
C ILE A 102 -0.51 -1.31 -11.98
N ASP A 103 -0.22 -1.45 -13.27
CA ASP A 103 -1.06 -0.87 -14.33
C ASP A 103 -2.49 -1.44 -14.30
N GLN A 104 -2.64 -2.75 -14.09
CA GLN A 104 -3.95 -3.37 -13.94
C GLN A 104 -4.72 -2.82 -12.74
N PHE A 105 -4.07 -2.62 -11.58
CA PHE A 105 -4.72 -2.01 -10.42
C PHE A 105 -5.30 -0.63 -10.72
N TYR A 106 -4.58 0.21 -11.47
CA TYR A 106 -5.07 1.53 -11.87
C TYR A 106 -6.19 1.49 -12.92
N ASN A 107 -6.38 0.35 -13.58
CA ASN A 107 -7.40 0.13 -14.60
C ASN A 107 -8.59 -0.71 -14.09
N VAL A 108 -8.64 -1.06 -12.80
CA VAL A 108 -9.83 -1.69 -12.20
C VAL A 108 -11.04 -0.78 -12.43
N SER A 109 -12.16 -1.38 -12.85
CA SER A 109 -13.37 -0.62 -13.17
C SER A 109 -13.87 0.14 -11.94
N LYS A 110 -14.52 1.29 -12.17
CA LYS A 110 -15.05 2.11 -11.08
C LYS A 110 -16.05 1.36 -10.21
N ASP A 111 -16.87 0.50 -10.82
CA ASP A 111 -17.89 -0.27 -10.09
C ASP A 111 -17.26 -1.23 -9.07
N LEU A 112 -16.15 -1.88 -9.44
CA LEU A 112 -15.38 -2.74 -8.52
C LEU A 112 -14.58 -1.91 -7.51
N ALA A 113 -14.03 -0.76 -7.92
CA ALA A 113 -13.32 0.14 -7.02
C ALA A 113 -14.22 0.73 -5.93
N VAL A 114 -15.49 1.01 -6.23
CA VAL A 114 -16.46 1.54 -5.27
C VAL A 114 -16.64 0.59 -4.08
N GLU A 115 -16.65 -0.72 -4.30
CA GLU A 115 -16.82 -1.68 -3.21
C GLU A 115 -15.69 -1.57 -2.18
N ALA A 116 -14.44 -1.49 -2.65
CA ALA A 116 -13.28 -1.30 -1.78
C ALA A 116 -13.31 0.05 -1.05
N ILE A 117 -13.66 1.13 -1.76
CA ILE A 117 -13.74 2.49 -1.22
C ILE A 117 -14.84 2.61 -0.14
N MET A 118 -15.95 1.89 -0.31
CA MET A 118 -17.09 1.94 0.62
C MET A 118 -16.92 1.04 1.85
N ASN A 119 -15.99 0.08 1.81
CA ASN A 119 -15.75 -0.86 2.90
C ASN A 119 -14.28 -0.87 3.37
N PRO A 120 -13.69 0.29 3.69
CA PRO A 120 -12.30 0.34 4.14
C PRO A 120 -12.17 -0.29 5.53
N ASP A 121 -11.06 -0.99 5.74
CA ASP A 121 -10.68 -1.53 7.05
C ASP A 121 -9.27 -1.10 7.43
N GLU A 122 -9.19 -0.02 8.22
CA GLU A 122 -7.94 0.59 8.68
C GLU A 122 -7.06 -0.37 9.51
N ARG A 123 -7.62 -1.47 10.04
CA ARG A 123 -6.84 -2.48 10.77
C ARG A 123 -5.77 -3.11 9.86
N PHE A 124 -5.97 -3.09 8.54
CA PHE A 124 -4.99 -3.58 7.57
C PHE A 124 -3.76 -2.68 7.41
N TRP A 125 -3.67 -1.54 8.10
CA TRP A 125 -2.39 -0.88 8.31
C TRP A 125 -1.50 -1.58 9.35
N TYR A 126 -2.07 -2.50 10.13
CA TYR A 126 -1.45 -3.14 11.30
C TYR A 126 -1.59 -4.67 11.19
N PRO A 127 -0.73 -5.34 10.39
CA PRO A 127 -0.84 -6.78 10.11
C PRO A 127 -0.92 -7.66 11.36
N GLU A 128 -0.21 -7.30 12.42
CA GLU A 128 -0.21 -8.01 13.70
C GLU A 128 -1.58 -7.99 14.38
N ILE A 129 -2.34 -6.89 14.27
CA ILE A 129 -3.72 -6.81 14.75
C ILE A 129 -4.59 -7.74 13.92
N VAL A 130 -4.45 -7.71 12.60
CA VAL A 130 -5.19 -8.60 11.68
C VAL A 130 -4.88 -10.07 11.99
N ASP A 131 -3.63 -10.43 12.22
CA ASP A 131 -3.22 -11.81 12.50
C ASP A 131 -3.70 -12.31 13.88
N VAL A 132 -3.84 -11.41 14.86
CA VAL A 132 -4.49 -11.72 16.14
C VAL A 132 -5.99 -11.95 15.93
N LEU A 133 -6.66 -11.06 15.19
CA LEU A 133 -8.10 -11.17 14.90
C LEU A 133 -8.42 -12.42 14.09
N LYS A 134 -7.64 -12.77 13.06
CA LYS A 134 -7.81 -14.02 12.30
C LYS A 134 -7.78 -15.26 13.19
N ARG A 135 -6.90 -15.27 14.19
CA ARG A 135 -6.72 -16.42 15.10
C ARG A 135 -7.78 -16.49 16.19
N LYS A 136 -8.15 -15.35 16.78
CA LYS A 136 -9.01 -15.32 17.98
C LYS A 136 -10.47 -14.97 17.68
N HIS A 137 -10.72 -14.16 16.65
CA HIS A 137 -12.02 -13.57 16.31
C HIS A 137 -12.27 -13.54 14.79
N PRO A 138 -12.22 -14.69 14.08
CA PRO A 138 -12.26 -14.72 12.61
C PRO A 138 -13.55 -14.14 11.99
N HIS A 139 -14.63 -14.05 12.77
CA HIS A 139 -15.89 -13.43 12.35
C HIS A 139 -15.82 -11.90 12.27
N GLU A 140 -14.88 -11.26 12.97
CA GLU A 140 -14.70 -9.79 12.99
C GLU A 140 -13.97 -9.25 11.74
N LEU A 141 -13.45 -10.14 10.90
CA LEU A 141 -12.77 -9.80 9.63
C LEU A 141 -13.62 -10.16 8.40
N ARG A 142 -14.84 -10.67 8.59
CA ARG A 142 -15.73 -10.96 7.47
C ARG A 142 -16.29 -9.64 6.95
N PHE A 143 -15.97 -9.33 5.70
CA PHE A 143 -16.76 -8.40 4.90
C PHE A 143 -18.17 -8.99 4.81
N LYS A 144 -19.21 -8.18 5.02
CA LYS A 144 -20.59 -8.66 4.90
C LYS A 144 -20.78 -9.14 3.46
N ASP A 145 -21.11 -10.42 3.31
CA ASP A 145 -21.53 -11.03 2.05
C ASP A 145 -22.72 -10.27 1.43
#